data_AF-A0A0J8H1Q3-F1
#
_entry.id   AF-A0A0J8H1Q3-F1
#
_cell.length_a   1.000
_cell.length_b   1.000
_cell.length_c   1.000
_cell.angle_alpha   90.00
_cell.angle_beta   90.00
_cell.angle_gamma   90.00
#
_symmetry.space_group_name_H-M   'P 1'
#
loop_
_entity.id
_entity.type
_entity.pdbx_description
1 polymer ?
#
loop_
_entity_poly.entity_id
_entity_poly.type
_entity_poly.pdbx_seq_one_letter_code
_entity_poly.pdbx_strand_id
1 'polypeptide(L)'
;MYSEQPTEHQTIFNVYTAMSCINALEENGITPESGDILVTGASGCVGRHAVHLLAELGYTVVAATEQINDITCLLALGAKKIVDNRMLDEPKNLLVKSRWSGVVDTISSRIFVGVCADTQL
;
A
#
# COMPACT_ATOMS: atom_id res chain seq x y z
N MET A 1 -2.35 -9.18 -25.63
CA MET A 1 -1.89 -7.78 -25.65
C MET A 1 -0.71 -7.73 -24.70
N TYR A 2 0.52 -7.67 -25.22
CA TYR A 2 1.72 -7.70 -24.38
C TYR A 2 1.73 -6.42 -23.53
N SER A 3 1.63 -6.56 -22.21
CA SER A 3 2.02 -5.47 -21.31
C SER A 3 3.54 -5.34 -21.45
N GLU A 4 4.01 -4.27 -22.10
CA GLU A 4 5.44 -4.00 -22.14
C GLU A 4 5.97 -3.89 -20.71
N GLN A 5 7.06 -4.61 -20.42
CA GLN A 5 7.70 -4.46 -19.12
C GLN A 5 8.22 -3.03 -18.98
N PRO A 6 8.16 -2.43 -17.77
CA PRO A 6 8.66 -1.09 -17.56
C PRO A 6 10.15 -1.02 -17.90
N THR A 7 10.56 0.08 -18.52
CA THR A 7 11.97 0.38 -18.78
C THR A 7 12.76 0.50 -17.47
N GLU A 8 14.08 0.42 -17.55
CA GLU A 8 14.96 0.62 -16.38
C GLU A 8 14.71 1.97 -15.70
N HIS A 9 14.59 3.05 -16.48
CA HIS A 9 14.33 4.39 -15.95
C HIS A 9 12.98 4.49 -15.23
N GLN A 10 11.93 3.85 -15.79
CA GLN A 10 10.63 3.78 -15.14
C GLN A 10 10.69 2.98 -13.84
N THR A 11 11.43 1.86 -13.84
CA THR A 11 11.62 1.02 -12.65
C THR A 11 12.33 1.80 -11.54
N ILE A 12 13.43 2.49 -11.85
CA ILE A 12 14.15 3.35 -10.89
C ILE A 12 13.21 4.41 -10.31
N PHE A 13 12.45 5.10 -11.17
CA PHE A 13 11.50 6.10 -10.72
C PHE A 13 10.43 5.52 -9.77
N ASN A 14 9.85 4.37 -10.12
CA ASN A 14 8.84 3.73 -9.29
C ASN A 14 9.37 3.32 -7.91
N VAL A 15 10.59 2.77 -7.85
CA VAL A 15 11.26 2.42 -6.58
C VAL A 15 11.55 3.68 -5.77
N TYR A 16 12.03 4.74 -6.42
CA TYR A 16 12.28 6.02 -5.76
C TYR A 16 11.01 6.62 -5.14
N THR A 17 9.89 6.60 -5.87
CA THR A 17 8.60 7.05 -5.35
C THR A 17 8.15 6.19 -4.17
N ALA A 18 8.25 4.87 -4.27
CA ALA A 18 7.89 3.96 -3.17
C ALA A 18 8.72 4.26 -1.91
N MET A 19 10.03 4.40 -2.04
CA MET A 19 10.90 4.76 -0.90
C MET A 19 10.60 6.14 -0.33
N SER A 20 10.25 7.11 -1.19
CA SER A 20 9.87 8.46 -0.72
C SER A 20 8.60 8.42 0.16
N CYS A 21 7.62 7.57 -0.19
CA CYS A 21 6.45 7.35 0.66
C CYS A 21 6.82 6.69 1.99
N ILE A 22 7.73 5.72 1.99
CA ILE A 22 8.18 5.03 3.21
C ILE A 22 8.93 6.00 4.13
N ASN A 23 9.85 6.80 3.59
CA ASN A 23 10.54 7.84 4.36
C ASN A 23 9.54 8.81 5.00
N ALA A 24 8.49 9.20 4.28
CA ALA A 24 7.44 10.06 4.85
C ALA A 24 6.72 9.38 6.02
N LEU A 25 6.49 8.06 6.00
CA LEU A 25 5.94 7.33 7.15
C LEU A 25 6.90 7.41 8.35
N GLU A 26 8.19 7.14 8.11
CA GLU A 26 9.23 7.17 9.15
C GLU A 26 9.42 8.58 9.76
N GLU A 27 9.42 9.62 8.93
CA GLU A 27 9.49 11.02 9.35
C GLU A 27 8.29 11.43 10.23
N ASN A 28 7.13 10.77 10.05
CA ASN A 28 5.95 10.94 10.90
C ASN A 28 5.93 9.98 12.11
N GLY A 29 7.03 9.29 12.39
CA GLY A 29 7.19 8.44 13.58
C GLY A 29 6.52 7.08 13.47
N ILE A 30 6.11 6.66 12.27
CA ILE A 30 5.59 5.32 12.03
C ILE A 30 6.77 4.35 11.95
N THR A 31 6.76 3.34 12.82
CA THR A 31 7.76 2.28 12.90
C THR A 31 7.13 0.93 12.56
N PRO A 32 7.95 -0.12 12.34
CA PRO A 32 7.43 -1.48 12.12
C PRO A 32 6.48 -1.98 13.22
N GLU A 33 6.65 -1.49 14.45
CA GLU A 33 5.83 -1.83 15.63
C GLU A 33 4.55 -1.00 15.74
N SER A 34 4.41 0.09 14.98
CA SER A 34 3.24 0.97 15.04
C SER A 34 1.95 0.27 14.63
N GLY A 35 2.03 -0.78 13.81
CA GLY A 35 0.89 -1.61 13.41
C GLY A 35 0.83 -1.89 11.91
N ASP A 36 -0.38 -2.19 11.41
CA ASP A 36 -0.60 -2.55 10.01
C ASP A 36 -0.44 -1.31 9.10
N ILE A 37 0.37 -1.44 8.04
CA ILE A 37 0.52 -0.44 6.96
C ILE A 37 -0.30 -0.88 5.76
N LEU A 38 -1.22 -0.04 5.31
CA LEU A 38 -2.01 -0.30 4.11
C LEU A 38 -1.27 0.18 2.86
N VAL A 39 -1.20 -0.67 1.84
CA VAL A 39 -0.76 -0.26 0.49
C VAL A 39 -1.93 -0.43 -0.48
N THR A 40 -2.50 0.68 -0.94
CA THR A 40 -3.53 0.65 -1.99
C THR A 40 -2.88 0.65 -3.37
N GLY A 41 -3.58 0.10 -4.37
CA GLY A 41 -2.99 -0.08 -5.69
C GLY A 41 -1.77 -1.01 -5.68
N ALA A 42 -1.72 -1.96 -4.73
CA ALA A 42 -0.55 -2.80 -4.47
C ALA A 42 -0.08 -3.60 -5.69
N SER A 43 -0.99 -3.89 -6.62
CA SER A 43 -0.71 -4.55 -7.90
C SER A 43 0.01 -3.68 -8.94
N GLY A 44 0.06 -2.36 -8.75
CA GLY A 44 0.66 -1.40 -9.68
C GLY A 44 2.19 -1.32 -9.57
N CYS A 45 2.80 -0.52 -10.45
CA CYS A 45 4.26 -0.41 -10.54
C CYS A 45 4.90 0.09 -9.23
N VAL A 46 4.36 1.14 -8.63
CA VAL A 46 4.87 1.68 -7.34
C VAL A 46 4.44 0.79 -6.18
N GLY A 47 3.18 0.35 -6.15
CA GLY A 47 2.60 -0.44 -5.06
C GLY A 47 3.36 -1.75 -4.79
N ARG A 48 3.76 -2.49 -5.83
CA ARG A 48 4.52 -3.73 -5.67
C ARG A 48 5.88 -3.49 -5.00
N HIS A 49 6.56 -2.41 -5.38
CA HIS A 49 7.81 -2.02 -4.75
C HIS A 49 7.58 -1.58 -3.29
N ALA A 50 6.54 -0.79 -3.02
CA ALA A 50 6.21 -0.38 -1.66
C ALA A 50 5.91 -1.58 -0.75
N VAL A 51 5.14 -2.56 -1.22
CA VAL A 51 4.87 -3.81 -0.47
C VAL A 51 6.17 -4.53 -0.13
N HIS A 52 7.04 -4.71 -1.12
CA HIS A 52 8.29 -5.43 -0.94
C HIS A 52 9.24 -4.71 0.05
N LEU A 53 9.43 -3.40 -0.16
CA LEU A 53 10.35 -2.59 0.64
C LEU A 53 9.88 -2.48 2.09
N LEU A 54 8.59 -2.23 2.34
CA LEU A 54 8.04 -2.21 3.68
C LEU A 54 8.19 -3.57 4.39
N ALA A 55 7.98 -4.67 3.67
CA ALA A 55 8.15 -6.01 4.24
C ALA A 55 9.61 -6.30 4.60
N GLU A 56 10.57 -5.93 3.76
CA GLU A 56 12.01 -6.05 4.04
C GLU A 56 12.44 -5.18 5.24
N LEU A 57 11.83 -4.01 5.39
CA LEU A 57 12.03 -3.11 6.54
C LEU A 57 11.30 -3.59 7.82
N GLY A 58 10.56 -4.69 7.76
CA GLY A 58 9.93 -5.34 8.91
C GLY A 58 8.50 -4.88 9.22
N TYR A 59 7.91 -4.01 8.40
CA TYR A 59 6.53 -3.57 8.61
C TYR A 59 5.52 -4.69 8.34
N THR A 60 4.39 -4.64 9.03
CA THR A 60 3.25 -5.53 8.73
C THR A 60 2.42 -4.93 7.61
N VAL A 61 2.65 -5.41 6.38
CA VAL A 61 2.00 -4.86 5.18
C VAL A 61 0.66 -5.53 4.91
N VAL A 62 -0.36 -4.72 4.69
CA VAL A 62 -1.67 -5.12 4.16
C VAL A 62 -1.82 -4.57 2.74
N ALA A 63 -1.83 -5.46 1.76
CA ALA A 63 -1.92 -5.07 0.36
C ALA A 63 -3.39 -5.04 -0.09
N ALA A 64 -3.80 -3.92 -0.68
CA ALA A 64 -5.13 -3.74 -1.25
C ALA A 64 -5.09 -3.80 -2.78
N THR A 65 -5.90 -4.68 -3.36
CA THR A 65 -5.96 -4.92 -4.81
C THR A 65 -7.37 -5.30 -5.26
N GLU A 66 -7.67 -5.01 -6.52
CA GLU A 66 -8.87 -5.52 -7.22
C GLU A 66 -8.54 -6.78 -8.06
N GLN A 67 -7.25 -7.10 -8.23
CA GLN A 67 -6.78 -8.16 -9.12
C GLN A 67 -6.53 -9.45 -8.33
N ILE A 68 -7.50 -10.36 -8.36
CA ILE A 68 -7.40 -11.67 -7.67
C ILE A 68 -6.16 -12.46 -8.10
N ASN A 69 -5.77 -12.36 -9.38
CA ASN A 69 -4.62 -13.08 -9.92
C ASN A 69 -3.27 -12.61 -9.33
N ASP A 70 -3.21 -11.41 -8.75
CA ASP A 70 -1.99 -10.86 -8.16
C ASP A 70 -1.82 -11.25 -6.69
N ILE A 71 -2.82 -11.86 -6.05
CA ILE A 71 -2.80 -12.21 -4.61
C ILE A 71 -1.55 -13.02 -4.25
N THR A 72 -1.26 -14.08 -5.00
CA THR A 72 -0.11 -14.94 -4.75
C THR A 72 1.21 -14.18 -4.90
N CYS A 73 1.30 -13.28 -5.90
CA CYS A 73 2.48 -12.45 -6.12
C CYS A 73 2.68 -11.47 -4.96
N LEU A 74 1.61 -10.81 -4.50
CA LEU A 74 1.67 -9.85 -3.38
C LEU A 74 2.08 -10.52 -2.06
N LEU A 75 1.57 -11.72 -1.79
CA LEU A 75 2.00 -12.52 -0.64
C LEU A 75 3.48 -12.90 -0.75
N ALA A 76 3.94 -13.29 -1.94
CA ALA A 76 5.35 -13.61 -2.19
C ALA A 76 6.27 -12.39 -2.05
N LEU A 77 5.78 -11.17 -2.35
CA LEU A 77 6.51 -9.92 -2.13
C LEU A 77 6.63 -9.54 -0.65
N GLY A 78 5.82 -10.13 0.23
CA GLY A 78 5.90 -9.93 1.68
C GLY A 78 4.63 -9.38 2.34
N ALA A 79 3.54 -9.20 1.60
CA ALA A 79 2.26 -8.81 2.19
C ALA A 79 1.79 -9.88 3.21
N LYS A 80 1.36 -9.44 4.39
CA LYS A 80 0.83 -10.33 5.44
C LYS A 80 -0.67 -10.57 5.32
N LYS A 81 -1.39 -9.60 4.77
CA LYS A 81 -2.84 -9.67 4.55
C LYS A 81 -3.17 -9.06 3.19
N ILE A 82 -4.23 -9.57 2.57
CA ILE A 82 -4.80 -8.99 1.35
C ILE A 82 -6.19 -8.47 1.67
N VAL A 83 -6.52 -7.28 1.17
CA VAL A 83 -7.88 -6.73 1.21
C VAL A 83 -8.35 -6.38 -0.19
N ASP A 84 -9.64 -6.54 -0.43
CA ASP A 84 -10.26 -6.08 -1.67
C ASP A 84 -10.42 -4.56 -1.62
N ASN A 85 -9.86 -3.85 -2.60
CA ASN A 85 -9.98 -2.39 -2.72
C ASN A 85 -11.42 -1.90 -2.63
N ARG A 86 -12.38 -2.69 -3.16
CA ARG A 86 -13.80 -2.34 -3.16
C ARG A 86 -14.40 -2.24 -1.76
N MET A 87 -13.79 -2.90 -0.77
CA MET A 87 -14.22 -2.85 0.64
C MET A 87 -13.72 -1.60 1.39
N LEU A 88 -12.88 -0.79 0.74
CA LEU A 88 -12.33 0.47 1.26
C LEU A 88 -13.10 1.70 0.75
N ASP A 89 -13.95 1.54 -0.26
CA ASP A 89 -14.69 2.64 -0.93
C ASP A 89 -16.02 2.98 -0.23
N GLU A 90 -16.44 2.19 0.75
CA GLU A 90 -17.61 2.51 1.58
C GLU A 90 -17.20 3.45 2.73
N PRO A 91 -17.83 4.64 2.87
CA PRO A 91 -17.58 5.51 4.01
C PRO A 91 -18.05 4.81 5.29
N LYS A 92 -17.10 4.21 6.01
CA LYS A 92 -17.37 3.66 7.33
C LYS A 92 -17.49 4.83 8.29
N ASN A 93 -18.44 4.74 9.23
CA ASN A 93 -18.70 5.75 10.25
C ASN A 93 -17.39 6.29 10.82
N LEU A 94 -17.27 7.62 10.92
CA LEU A 94 -16.13 8.39 11.48
C LEU A 94 -15.76 8.04 12.95
N LEU A 95 -16.38 7.00 13.51
CA LEU A 95 -16.22 6.50 14.88
C LEU A 95 -15.58 5.10 14.94
N VAL A 96 -15.26 4.49 13.80
CA VAL A 96 -14.54 3.21 13.77
C VAL A 96 -13.08 3.49 14.11
N LYS A 97 -12.53 2.75 15.08
CA LYS A 97 -11.11 2.83 15.45
C LYS A 97 -10.27 2.78 14.18
N SER A 98 -9.38 3.75 14.03
CA SER A 98 -8.44 3.74 12.93
C SER A 98 -7.71 2.40 12.91
N ARG A 99 -7.67 1.78 11.72
CA ARG A 99 -7.19 0.42 11.51
C ARG A 99 -5.74 0.41 11.06
N TRP A 100 -5.28 1.49 10.43
CA TRP A 100 -3.99 1.58 9.79
C TRP A 100 -3.11 2.59 10.52
N SER A 101 -1.89 2.18 10.79
CA SER A 101 -0.87 3.04 11.38
C SER A 101 -0.20 3.92 10.33
N GLY A 102 -0.34 3.56 9.05
CA GLY A 102 0.10 4.35 7.91
C GLY A 102 -0.44 3.79 6.61
N VAL A 103 -0.39 4.60 5.56
CA VAL A 103 -0.94 4.27 4.24
C VAL A 103 -0.01 4.75 3.15
N VAL A 104 0.35 3.86 2.22
CA VAL A 104 0.93 4.20 0.93
C VAL A 104 -0.17 4.12 -0.12
N ASP A 105 -0.61 5.28 -0.61
CA ASP A 105 -1.64 5.36 -1.63
C ASP A 105 -1.07 5.60 -3.03
N THR A 106 -1.28 4.64 -3.93
CA THR A 106 -0.86 4.75 -5.33
C THR A 106 -2.03 4.82 -6.30
N ILE A 107 -3.26 5.01 -5.82
CA ILE A 107 -4.47 5.14 -6.66
C ILE A 107 -5.11 6.51 -6.46
N SER A 108 -5.24 7.27 -7.55
CA SER A 108 -6.09 8.47 -7.55
C SER A 108 -7.56 8.05 -7.65
N SER A 109 -8.22 7.79 -6.52
CA SER A 109 -9.63 7.39 -6.50
C SER A 109 -10.35 7.79 -5.20
N ARG A 110 -11.68 7.62 -5.17
CA ARG A 110 -12.52 7.89 -3.98
C ARG A 110 -12.13 7.08 -2.74
N ILE A 111 -11.41 5.97 -2.94
CA ILE A 111 -10.86 5.13 -1.88
C ILE A 111 -9.96 5.94 -0.92
N PHE A 112 -9.24 6.95 -1.41
CA PHE A 112 -8.40 7.80 -0.56
C PHE A 112 -9.18 8.47 0.58
N VAL A 113 -10.41 8.94 0.32
CA VAL A 113 -11.24 9.61 1.32
C VAL A 113 -11.66 8.66 2.44
N GLY A 114 -12.00 7.41 2.11
CA GLY A 114 -12.33 6.38 3.11
C GLY A 114 -11.12 5.97 3.95
N VAL A 115 -9.96 5.87 3.31
CA VAL A 115 -8.71 5.46 3.98
C VAL A 115 -8.19 6.54 4.94
N CYS A 116 -8.29 7.82 4.61
CA CYS A 116 -7.95 8.91 5.54
C CYS A 116 -8.81 8.88 6.82
N ALA A 117 -10.07 8.46 6.73
CA ALA A 117 -10.93 8.31 7.90
C ALA A 117 -10.51 7.12 8.80
N ASP A 118 -9.88 6.09 8.22
CA ASP A 118 -9.45 4.87 8.90
C ASP A 118 -7.97 4.91 9.35
N THR A 119 -7.26 6.03 9.17
CA THR A 119 -5.84 6.19 9.53
C THR A 119 -5.69 6.98 10.84
N GLN A 120 -4.78 6.55 11.72
CA GLN A 120 -4.51 7.26 12.98
C GLN A 120 -3.62 8.49 12.67
N LEU A 121 -4.05 9.68 13.09
CA LEU A 121 -3.27 10.93 13.03
C LEU A 121 -2.56 11.19 14.36
#